data_AF-A0A0K2Y7D1-F1
#
_entry.id   AF-A0A0K2Y7D1-F1
#
_cell.length_a   1.000
_cell.length_b   1.000
_cell.length_c   1.000
_cell.angle_alpha   90.00
_cell.angle_beta   90.00
_cell.angle_gamma   90.00
#
_symmetry.space_group_name_H-M   'P 1'
#
loop_
_entity.id
_entity.type
_entity.pdbx_description
1 polymer ?
#
loop_
_entity_poly.entity_id
_entity_poly.type
_entity_poly.pdbx_seq_one_letter_code
_entity_poly.pdbx_strand_id
1 'polypeptide(L)'
;MGPDISAGRGAVSVLAQNISNLAQAHSHLANVVSSTQGHLANMANKYHNLALSTAQFSYQKEKDAKEQEHRAAQLSLEQARLDLANRQQDIAKEQWEKTFGFNQQQAKRNYGLAKQQTAADVGLRWAQVRNLNADTGTKGYILGQSADPSVMALGNKLLTQAGGGFKGNKPALKKPLETLKDPTKPPAFDNPMQRP
;
A
#
# COMPACT_ATOMS: atom_id res chain seq x y z
N MET A 1 -68.71 54.83 -99.41
CA MET A 1 -68.23 53.74 -98.52
C MET A 1 -67.11 54.33 -97.67
N GLY A 2 -67.37 54.55 -96.37
CA GLY A 2 -66.33 54.98 -95.44
C GLY A 2 -65.46 53.79 -95.02
N PRO A 3 -64.16 53.98 -94.74
CA PRO A 3 -63.29 52.88 -94.33
C PRO A 3 -63.76 52.29 -93.01
N ASP A 4 -63.81 50.96 -92.93
CA ASP A 4 -64.26 50.21 -91.75
C ASP A 4 -63.17 50.20 -90.66
N ILE A 5 -63.26 51.17 -89.73
CA ILE A 5 -62.29 51.41 -88.64
C ILE A 5 -62.47 50.39 -87.48
N SER A 6 -63.50 49.54 -87.52
CA SER A 6 -63.86 48.63 -86.43
C SER A 6 -62.83 47.51 -86.22
N ALA A 7 -62.24 46.98 -87.29
CA ALA A 7 -61.21 45.93 -87.21
C ALA A 7 -59.90 46.42 -86.57
N GLY A 8 -59.51 47.67 -86.82
CA GLY A 8 -58.29 48.27 -86.25
C GLY A 8 -58.40 48.54 -84.74
N ARG A 9 -59.58 48.88 -84.23
CA ARG A 9 -59.82 49.09 -82.78
C ARG A 9 -59.85 47.78 -82.00
N GLY A 10 -60.40 46.71 -82.57
CA GLY A 10 -60.39 45.38 -81.96
C GLY A 10 -58.98 44.81 -81.81
N ALA A 11 -58.15 44.93 -82.86
CA ALA A 11 -56.76 44.48 -82.82
C ALA A 11 -55.92 45.20 -81.76
N VAL A 12 -56.10 46.52 -81.60
CA VAL A 12 -55.41 47.31 -80.56
C VAL A 12 -55.87 46.92 -79.14
N SER A 13 -57.16 46.63 -78.94
CA SER A 13 -57.68 46.16 -77.64
C SER A 13 -57.10 44.79 -77.25
N VAL A 14 -57.03 43.85 -78.20
CA VAL A 14 -56.43 42.52 -77.99
C VAL A 14 -54.93 42.64 -77.70
N LEU A 15 -54.22 43.52 -78.40
CA LEU A 15 -52.81 43.81 -78.11
C LEU A 15 -52.63 44.38 -76.70
N ALA A 16 -53.48 45.34 -76.28
CA ALA A 16 -53.43 45.90 -74.94
C ALA A 16 -53.71 44.85 -73.84
N GLN A 17 -54.68 43.95 -74.08
CA GLN A 17 -54.95 42.83 -73.17
C GLN A 17 -53.78 41.83 -73.11
N ASN A 18 -53.17 41.50 -74.25
CA ASN A 18 -52.00 40.62 -74.28
C ASN A 18 -50.78 41.22 -73.57
N ILE A 19 -50.55 42.54 -73.70
CA ILE A 19 -49.49 43.25 -72.97
C ILE A 19 -49.79 43.25 -71.46
N SER A 20 -51.04 43.48 -71.07
CA SER A 20 -51.45 43.42 -69.65
C SER A 20 -51.26 42.03 -69.05
N ASN A 21 -51.67 40.98 -69.78
CA ASN A 21 -51.47 39.58 -69.37
C ASN A 21 -49.98 39.22 -69.29
N LEU A 22 -49.17 39.70 -70.22
CA LEU A 22 -47.72 39.51 -70.19
C LEU A 22 -47.08 40.22 -68.99
N ALA A 23 -47.50 41.44 -68.67
CA ALA A 23 -47.03 42.18 -67.50
C ALA A 23 -47.41 41.47 -66.19
N GLN A 24 -48.63 40.92 -66.10
CA GLN A 24 -49.07 40.13 -64.96
C GLN A 24 -48.27 38.82 -64.84
N ALA A 25 -48.04 38.11 -65.94
CA ALA A 25 -47.21 36.91 -65.97
C ALA A 25 -45.77 37.21 -65.54
N HIS A 26 -45.21 38.34 -65.98
CA HIS A 26 -43.87 38.77 -65.60
C HIS A 26 -43.78 39.10 -64.10
N SER A 27 -44.77 39.81 -63.56
CA SER A 27 -44.87 40.08 -62.11
C SER A 27 -45.01 38.79 -61.29
N HIS A 28 -45.82 37.84 -61.76
CA HIS A 28 -45.97 36.54 -61.12
C HIS A 28 -44.64 35.75 -61.12
N LEU A 29 -43.94 35.71 -62.26
CA LEU A 29 -42.62 35.08 -62.35
C LEU A 29 -41.60 35.74 -61.43
N ALA A 30 -41.56 37.07 -61.35
CA ALA A 30 -40.66 37.78 -60.43
C ALA A 30 -40.93 37.41 -58.97
N ASN A 31 -42.21 37.30 -58.57
CA ASN A 31 -42.59 36.88 -57.23
C ASN A 31 -42.20 35.41 -56.94
N VAL A 32 -42.39 34.51 -57.90
CA VAL A 32 -41.98 33.10 -57.78
C VAL A 32 -40.46 33.00 -57.63
N VAL A 33 -39.69 33.70 -58.46
CA VAL A 33 -38.22 33.71 -58.38
C VAL A 33 -37.76 34.26 -57.04
N SER A 34 -38.34 35.37 -56.56
CA SER A 34 -38.01 35.93 -55.25
C SER A 34 -38.33 34.96 -54.11
N SER A 35 -39.45 34.24 -54.18
CA SER A 35 -39.83 33.22 -53.20
C SER A 35 -38.88 32.03 -53.21
N THR A 36 -38.51 31.53 -54.39
CA THR A 36 -37.54 30.44 -54.55
C THR A 36 -36.17 30.84 -54.02
N GLN A 37 -35.70 32.06 -54.29
CA GLN A 37 -34.45 32.59 -53.71
C GLN A 37 -34.52 32.62 -52.18
N GLY A 38 -35.62 33.09 -51.60
CA GLY A 38 -35.84 33.08 -50.15
C GLY A 38 -35.82 31.66 -49.56
N HIS A 39 -36.44 30.70 -50.23
CA HIS A 39 -36.42 29.30 -49.82
C HIS A 39 -35.02 28.68 -49.88
N LEU A 40 -34.26 28.95 -50.95
CA LEU A 40 -32.89 28.47 -51.10
C LEU A 40 -31.96 29.05 -50.03
N ALA A 41 -32.05 30.34 -49.74
CA ALA A 41 -31.27 30.98 -48.68
C ALA A 41 -31.58 30.38 -47.30
N ASN A 42 -32.86 30.15 -47.01
CA ASN A 42 -33.29 29.51 -45.76
C ASN A 42 -32.81 28.05 -45.65
N MET A 43 -32.83 27.29 -46.75
CA MET A 43 -32.30 25.92 -46.77
C MET A 43 -30.79 25.92 -46.55
N ALA A 44 -30.04 26.80 -47.21
CA ALA A 44 -28.60 26.93 -47.03
C ALA A 44 -28.23 27.20 -45.56
N ASN A 45 -28.94 28.13 -44.91
CA ASN A 45 -28.74 28.43 -43.49
C ASN A 45 -29.05 27.23 -42.59
N LYS A 46 -30.12 26.47 -42.87
CA LYS A 46 -30.46 25.26 -42.11
C LYS A 46 -29.40 24.17 -42.26
N TYR A 47 -28.92 23.91 -43.49
CA TYR A 47 -27.85 22.93 -43.71
C TYR A 47 -26.54 23.35 -43.05
N HIS A 48 -26.20 24.63 -43.09
CA HIS A 48 -25.01 25.15 -42.42
C HIS A 48 -25.09 24.96 -40.90
N ASN A 49 -26.23 25.30 -40.28
CA ASN A 49 -26.45 25.11 -38.85
C ASN A 49 -26.44 23.63 -38.46
N LEU A 50 -27.01 22.75 -39.28
CA LEU A 50 -27.01 21.31 -39.04
C LEU A 50 -25.59 20.72 -39.12
N ALA A 51 -24.80 21.15 -40.10
CA ALA A 51 -23.40 20.78 -40.22
C ALA A 51 -22.58 21.26 -39.01
N LEU A 52 -22.77 22.50 -38.57
CA LEU A 52 -22.11 23.06 -37.39
C LEU A 52 -22.51 22.30 -36.11
N SER A 53 -23.79 22.00 -35.94
CA SER A 53 -24.30 21.24 -34.80
C SER A 53 -23.74 19.82 -34.76
N THR A 54 -23.63 19.15 -35.91
CA THR A 54 -23.07 17.80 -36.01
C THR A 54 -21.57 17.80 -35.71
N ALA A 55 -20.84 18.82 -36.16
CA ALA A 55 -19.42 19.00 -35.84
C ALA A 55 -19.22 19.22 -34.32
N GLN A 56 -20.02 20.09 -33.70
CA GLN A 56 -19.97 20.34 -32.26
C GLN A 56 -20.30 19.10 -31.44
N PHE A 57 -21.34 18.36 -31.83
CA PHE A 57 -21.72 17.11 -31.17
C PHE A 57 -20.60 16.07 -31.24
N SER A 58 -19.97 15.91 -32.41
CA SER A 58 -18.88 14.96 -32.60
C SER A 58 -17.65 15.33 -31.77
N TYR A 59 -17.29 16.62 -31.75
CA TYR A 59 -16.19 17.12 -30.92
C TYR A 59 -16.44 16.92 -29.43
N GLN A 60 -17.65 17.22 -28.96
CA GLN A 60 -18.01 17.02 -27.56
C GLN A 60 -17.94 15.54 -27.17
N LYS A 61 -18.46 14.65 -28.02
CA LYS A 61 -18.39 13.20 -27.80
C LYS A 61 -16.94 12.70 -27.72
N GLU A 62 -16.06 13.18 -28.59
CA GLU A 62 -14.64 12.80 -28.56
C GLU A 62 -13.95 13.31 -27.29
N LYS A 63 -14.24 14.55 -26.88
CA LYS A 63 -13.73 15.14 -25.65
C LYS A 63 -14.16 14.33 -24.42
N ASP A 64 -15.45 14.02 -24.32
CA ASP A 64 -16.01 13.26 -23.20
C ASP A 64 -15.41 11.84 -23.15
N ALA A 65 -15.20 11.20 -24.30
CA ALA A 65 -14.55 9.88 -24.38
C ALA A 65 -13.10 9.93 -23.89
N LYS A 66 -12.31 10.93 -24.32
CA LYS A 66 -10.94 11.13 -23.84
C LYS A 66 -10.88 11.42 -22.35
N GLU A 67 -11.82 12.21 -21.83
CA GLU A 67 -11.86 12.55 -20.41
C GLU A 67 -12.22 11.32 -19.55
N GLN A 68 -13.12 10.46 -20.03
CA GLN A 68 -13.41 9.17 -19.39
C GLN A 68 -12.20 8.24 -19.39
N GLU A 69 -11.48 8.14 -20.50
CA GLU A 69 -10.26 7.33 -20.59
C GLU A 69 -9.18 7.81 -19.62
N HIS A 70 -8.95 9.13 -19.55
CA HIS A 70 -8.01 9.72 -18.60
C HIS A 70 -8.42 9.46 -17.14
N ARG A 71 -9.71 9.57 -16.79
CA ARG A 71 -10.18 9.25 -15.43
C ARG A 71 -9.98 7.77 -15.09
N ALA A 72 -10.30 6.87 -16.03
CA ALA A 72 -10.09 5.44 -15.82
C ALA A 72 -8.60 5.09 -15.64
N ALA A 73 -7.71 5.72 -16.40
CA ALA A 73 -6.27 5.56 -16.26
C ALA A 73 -5.74 6.13 -14.94
N GLN A 74 -6.29 7.24 -14.44
CA GLN A 74 -5.91 7.80 -13.14
C GLN A 74 -6.34 6.88 -11.99
N LEU A 75 -7.58 6.37 -12.02
CA LEU A 75 -8.09 5.45 -11.00
C LEU A 75 -7.28 4.14 -10.97
N SER A 76 -6.91 3.59 -12.12
CA SER A 76 -6.10 2.37 -12.18
C SER A 76 -4.68 2.59 -11.65
N LEU A 77 -4.07 3.76 -11.94
CA LEU A 77 -2.77 4.14 -11.40
C LEU A 77 -2.82 4.28 -9.87
N GLU A 78 -3.87 4.91 -9.34
CA GLU A 78 -4.06 5.07 -7.91
C GLU A 78 -4.24 3.72 -7.21
N GLN A 79 -5.04 2.83 -7.79
CA GLN A 79 -5.23 1.48 -7.28
C GLN A 79 -3.93 0.66 -7.30
N ALA A 80 -3.13 0.78 -8.36
CA ALA A 80 -1.81 0.14 -8.45
C ALA A 80 -0.84 0.67 -7.39
N ARG A 81 -0.88 1.97 -7.06
CA ARG A 81 -0.07 2.55 -5.98
C ARG A 81 -0.48 2.01 -4.61
N LEU A 82 -1.78 1.87 -4.36
CA LEU A 82 -2.29 1.29 -3.11
C LEU A 82 -1.89 -0.19 -2.98
N ASP A 83 -2.02 -0.99 -4.05
CA ASP A 83 -1.60 -2.40 -4.03
C ASP A 83 -0.08 -2.53 -3.79
N LEU A 84 0.73 -1.67 -4.42
CA LEU A 84 2.17 -1.64 -4.19
C LEU A 84 2.51 -1.30 -2.73
N ALA A 85 1.83 -0.32 -2.14
CA ALA A 85 2.05 0.08 -0.75
C ALA A 85 1.69 -1.06 0.23
N ASN A 86 0.55 -1.72 0.00
CA ASN A 86 0.13 -2.87 0.81
C ASN A 86 1.13 -4.02 0.71
N ARG A 87 1.59 -4.37 -0.50
CA ARG A 87 2.61 -5.42 -0.68
C ARG A 87 3.93 -5.10 0.01
N GLN A 88 4.37 -3.84 -0.01
CA GLN A 88 5.59 -3.43 0.71
C GLN A 88 5.44 -3.63 2.22
N GLN A 89 4.27 -3.32 2.78
CA GLN A 89 3.99 -3.57 4.20
C GLN A 89 3.94 -5.06 4.52
N ASP A 90 3.29 -5.88 3.69
CA ASP A 90 3.22 -7.32 3.88
C ASP A 90 4.62 -7.95 3.86
N ILE A 91 5.48 -7.54 2.92
CA ILE A 91 6.87 -7.98 2.86
C ILE A 91 7.63 -7.58 4.13
N ALA A 92 7.48 -6.34 4.59
CA ALA A 92 8.13 -5.86 5.81
C ALA A 92 7.66 -6.64 7.05
N LYS A 93 6.36 -6.91 7.14
CA LYS A 93 5.76 -7.71 8.20
C LYS A 93 6.26 -9.15 8.18
N GLU A 94 6.27 -9.80 7.02
CA GLU A 94 6.80 -11.17 6.89
C GLU A 94 8.28 -11.26 7.28
N GLN A 95 9.10 -10.30 6.83
CA GLN A 95 10.52 -10.26 7.18
C GLN A 95 10.72 -10.07 8.69
N TRP A 96 9.92 -9.19 9.30
CA TRP A 96 9.94 -9.01 10.75
C TRP A 96 9.50 -10.29 11.49
N GLU A 97 8.40 -10.93 11.09
CA GLU A 97 7.90 -12.16 11.72
C GLU A 97 8.92 -13.31 11.61
N LYS A 98 9.54 -13.49 10.43
CA LYS A 98 10.61 -14.48 10.21
C LYS A 98 11.82 -14.21 11.11
N THR A 99 12.27 -12.95 11.17
CA THR A 99 13.43 -12.55 11.97
C THR A 99 13.15 -12.66 13.47
N PHE A 100 11.95 -12.25 13.90
CA PHE A 100 11.50 -12.34 15.28
C PHE A 100 11.40 -13.79 15.74
N GLY A 101 10.76 -14.66 14.95
CA GLY A 101 10.66 -16.09 15.24
C GLY A 101 12.03 -16.76 15.34
N PHE A 102 12.93 -16.46 14.40
CA PHE A 102 14.30 -16.97 14.41
C PHE A 102 15.08 -16.51 15.66
N ASN A 103 15.04 -15.21 15.97
CA ASN A 103 15.72 -14.66 17.14
C ASN A 103 15.17 -15.21 18.46
N GLN A 104 13.85 -15.39 18.56
CA GLN A 104 13.24 -15.98 19.76
C GLN A 104 13.67 -17.45 19.96
N GLN A 105 13.73 -18.24 18.89
CA GLN A 105 14.19 -19.63 18.98
C GLN A 105 15.69 -19.73 19.32
N GLN A 106 16.53 -18.86 18.74
CA GLN A 106 17.95 -18.76 19.07
C GLN A 106 18.14 -18.37 20.55
N ALA A 107 17.40 -17.35 21.03
CA ALA A 107 17.46 -16.93 22.43
C ALA A 107 17.04 -18.05 23.40
N LYS A 108 15.97 -18.79 23.09
CA LYS A 108 15.53 -19.95 23.88
C LYS A 108 16.58 -21.07 23.91
N ARG A 109 17.23 -21.37 22.77
CA ARG A 109 18.31 -22.36 22.71
C ARG A 109 19.52 -21.93 23.52
N ASN A 110 19.97 -20.69 23.37
CA ASN A 110 21.09 -20.13 24.12
C ASN A 110 20.81 -20.11 25.62
N TYR A 111 19.58 -19.76 26.02
CA TYR A 111 19.15 -19.84 27.41
C TYR A 111 19.21 -21.27 27.96
N GLY A 112 18.73 -22.26 27.19
CA GLY A 112 18.80 -23.68 27.57
C GLY A 112 20.23 -24.16 27.77
N LEU A 113 21.14 -23.83 26.84
CA LEU A 113 22.56 -24.16 26.92
C LEU A 113 23.23 -23.49 28.13
N ALA A 114 23.02 -22.19 28.34
CA ALA A 114 23.58 -21.46 29.48
C ALA A 114 23.10 -22.03 30.82
N LYS A 115 21.82 -22.44 30.91
CA LYS A 115 21.27 -23.08 32.10
C LYS A 115 21.94 -24.44 32.37
N GLN A 116 22.16 -25.24 31.33
CA GLN A 116 22.85 -26.53 31.46
C GLN A 116 24.32 -26.35 31.88
N GLN A 117 25.05 -25.42 31.26
CA GLN A 117 26.43 -25.08 31.64
C GLN A 117 26.51 -24.62 33.09
N THR A 118 25.62 -23.71 33.50
CA THR A 118 25.61 -23.22 34.89
C THR A 118 25.30 -24.35 35.88
N ALA A 119 24.39 -25.27 35.54
CA ALA A 119 24.09 -26.42 36.38
C ALA A 119 25.28 -27.38 36.50
N ALA A 120 25.99 -27.64 35.40
CA ALA A 120 27.20 -28.45 35.36
C ALA A 120 28.33 -27.83 36.19
N ASP A 121 28.60 -26.53 36.03
CA ASP A 121 29.63 -25.81 36.79
C ASP A 121 29.34 -25.81 38.30
N VAL A 122 28.07 -25.60 38.67
CA VAL A 122 27.63 -25.68 40.07
C VAL A 122 27.82 -27.09 40.62
N GLY A 123 27.50 -28.12 39.85
CA GLY A 123 27.73 -29.52 40.22
C GLY A 123 29.21 -29.86 40.40
N LEU A 124 30.05 -29.41 39.47
CA LEU A 124 31.50 -29.60 39.52
C LEU A 124 32.13 -28.93 40.74
N ARG A 125 31.77 -27.66 41.02
CA ARG A 125 32.22 -26.97 42.24
C ARG A 125 31.78 -27.69 43.51
N TRP A 126 30.54 -28.19 43.55
CA TRP A 126 30.05 -28.98 44.69
C TRP A 126 30.83 -30.29 44.88
N ALA A 127 31.14 -30.98 43.79
CA ALA A 127 31.94 -32.21 43.83
C ALA A 127 33.37 -31.92 44.30
N GLN A 128 34.00 -30.85 43.83
CA GLN A 128 35.32 -30.41 44.28
C GLN A 128 35.34 -30.10 45.78
N VAL A 129 34.35 -29.36 46.29
CA VAL A 129 34.23 -29.05 47.72
C VAL A 129 34.03 -30.33 48.55
N ARG A 130 33.20 -31.27 48.08
CA ARG A 130 33.03 -32.57 48.77
C ARG A 130 34.33 -33.37 48.82
N ASN A 131 35.07 -33.45 47.71
CA ASN A 131 36.33 -34.18 47.67
C ASN A 131 37.40 -33.54 48.57
N LEU A 132 37.51 -32.20 48.56
CA LEU A 132 38.41 -31.48 49.47
C LEU A 132 38.06 -31.73 50.94
N ASN A 133 36.78 -31.71 51.29
CA ASN A 133 36.34 -31.95 52.66
C ASN A 133 36.55 -33.41 53.07
N ALA A 134 36.34 -34.38 52.16
CA ALA A 134 36.62 -35.78 52.41
C ALA A 134 38.12 -36.01 52.66
N ASP A 135 38.99 -35.47 51.80
CA ASP A 135 40.45 -35.55 51.97
C ASP A 135 40.91 -34.88 53.28
N THR A 136 40.35 -33.71 53.59
CA THR A 136 40.63 -32.99 54.85
C THR A 136 40.17 -33.78 56.07
N GLY A 137 38.99 -34.42 56.01
CA GLY A 137 38.46 -35.27 57.06
C GLY A 137 39.30 -36.54 57.27
N THR A 138 39.72 -37.20 56.19
CA THR A 138 40.60 -38.37 56.24
C THR A 138 41.96 -38.02 56.82
N LYS A 139 42.58 -36.91 56.39
CA LYS A 139 43.84 -36.41 56.96
C LYS A 139 43.68 -36.04 58.42
N GLY A 140 42.60 -35.35 58.79
CA GLY A 140 42.27 -35.01 60.17
C GLY A 140 42.15 -36.26 61.06
N TYR A 141 41.48 -37.29 60.57
CA TYR A 141 41.34 -38.58 61.26
C TYR A 141 42.69 -39.29 61.46
N ILE A 142 43.53 -39.38 60.42
CA ILE A 142 44.85 -40.02 60.51
C ILE A 142 45.75 -39.26 61.51
N LEU A 143 45.80 -37.93 61.40
CA LEU A 143 46.64 -37.10 62.27
C LEU A 143 46.13 -37.06 63.71
N GLY A 144 44.81 -37.17 63.91
CA GLY A 144 44.17 -37.23 65.23
C GLY A 144 44.47 -38.51 66.01
N GLN A 145 44.99 -39.56 65.34
CA GLN A 145 45.45 -40.80 65.98
C GLN A 145 46.95 -40.80 66.31
N SER A 146 47.66 -39.69 66.04
CA SER A 146 49.09 -39.58 66.34
C SER A 146 49.36 -39.55 67.85
N ALA A 147 50.50 -40.12 68.26
CA ALA A 147 50.99 -40.05 69.65
C ALA A 147 51.63 -38.69 70.00
N ASP A 148 51.91 -37.84 68.99
CA ASP A 148 52.43 -36.49 69.20
C ASP A 148 51.27 -35.49 69.48
N PRO A 149 51.27 -34.83 70.66
CA PRO A 149 50.21 -33.88 71.03
C PRO A 149 50.01 -32.74 70.03
N SER A 150 51.09 -32.29 69.37
CA SER A 150 51.03 -31.19 68.38
C SER A 150 50.35 -31.63 67.07
N VAL A 151 50.63 -32.87 66.64
CA VAL A 151 50.04 -33.49 65.45
C VAL A 151 48.58 -33.86 65.69
N MET A 152 48.27 -34.36 66.89
CA MET A 152 46.89 -34.65 67.30
C MET A 152 46.03 -33.38 67.36
N ALA A 153 46.56 -32.27 67.87
CA ALA A 153 45.86 -30.98 67.87
C ALA A 153 45.59 -30.46 66.45
N LEU A 154 46.52 -30.67 65.52
CA LEU A 154 46.32 -30.37 64.10
C LEU A 154 45.24 -31.27 63.47
N GLY A 155 45.28 -32.58 63.75
CA GLY A 155 44.27 -33.53 63.29
C GLY A 155 42.86 -33.18 63.75
N ASN A 156 42.70 -32.84 65.04
CA ASN A 156 41.43 -32.39 65.61
C ASN A 156 40.92 -31.09 65.00
N LYS A 157 41.81 -30.13 64.69
CA LYS A 157 41.44 -28.90 63.97
C LYS A 157 40.91 -29.21 62.56
N LEU A 158 41.57 -30.10 61.81
CA LEU A 158 41.15 -30.50 60.46
C LEU A 158 39.83 -31.27 60.47
N LEU A 159 39.62 -32.15 61.45
CA LEU A 159 38.34 -32.83 61.69
C LEU A 159 37.21 -31.84 61.99
N THR A 160 37.49 -30.81 62.81
CA THR A 160 36.51 -29.76 63.13
C THR A 160 36.18 -28.92 61.89
N GLN A 161 37.17 -28.65 61.05
CA GLN A 161 37.01 -27.91 59.79
C GLN A 161 36.19 -28.70 58.75
N ALA A 162 36.34 -30.03 58.71
CA ALA A 162 35.52 -30.91 57.86
C ALA A 162 34.12 -31.18 58.45
N GLY A 163 33.97 -31.18 59.78
CA GLY A 163 32.74 -31.51 60.53
C GLY A 163 31.78 -30.34 60.76
N GLY A 164 32.19 -29.09 60.52
CA GLY A 164 31.38 -27.86 60.66
C GLY A 164 30.20 -27.70 59.68
N GLY A 165 29.83 -28.78 58.99
CA GLY A 165 28.68 -28.86 58.12
C GLY A 165 29.07 -28.76 56.64
N PHE A 166 28.42 -29.60 55.85
CA PHE A 166 28.34 -29.55 54.38
C PHE A 166 27.65 -28.26 53.88
N LYS A 167 28.01 -27.10 54.43
CA LYS A 167 27.43 -25.79 54.11
C LYS A 167 28.26 -25.10 53.04
N GLY A 168 28.43 -25.77 51.90
CA GLY A 168 28.69 -25.04 50.67
C GLY A 168 27.36 -24.43 50.25
N ASN A 169 27.19 -23.12 50.34
CA ASN A 169 26.04 -22.49 49.68
C ASN A 169 26.15 -22.82 48.19
N LYS A 170 25.16 -23.55 47.64
CA LYS A 170 25.09 -23.79 46.20
C LYS A 170 25.19 -22.42 45.52
N PRO A 171 26.20 -22.18 44.66
CA PRO A 171 26.30 -20.90 43.97
C PRO A 171 24.98 -20.63 43.27
N ALA A 172 24.41 -19.44 43.49
CA ALA A 172 23.17 -19.06 42.85
C ALA A 172 23.34 -19.17 41.33
N LEU A 173 22.37 -19.78 40.66
CA LEU A 173 22.31 -19.80 39.20
C LEU A 173 22.26 -18.33 38.75
N LYS A 174 23.31 -17.84 38.09
CA LYS A 174 23.28 -16.52 37.46
C LYS A 174 22.20 -16.58 36.39
N LYS A 175 21.15 -15.77 36.53
CA LYS A 175 20.18 -15.56 35.45
C LYS A 175 20.96 -14.92 34.29
N PRO A 176 20.92 -15.48 33.07
CA PRO A 176 21.47 -14.79 31.90
C PRO A 176 20.70 -13.49 31.67
N LEU A 177 21.40 -12.45 31.20
CA LEU A 177 20.81 -11.13 30.95
C LEU A 177 19.62 -11.27 29.98
N GLU A 178 18.44 -10.80 30.41
CA GLU A 178 17.29 -10.56 29.54
C GLU A 178 17.60 -9.32 28.68
N THR A 179 18.34 -9.49 27.58
CA THR A 179 18.64 -8.40 26.63
C THR A 179 17.54 -8.16 25.60
N LEU A 180 16.37 -8.76 25.75
CA LEU A 180 15.23 -8.48 24.87
C LEU A 180 14.43 -7.31 25.47
N LYS A 181 14.73 -6.10 25.00
CA LYS A 181 13.81 -4.95 25.07
C LYS A 181 12.41 -5.43 24.64
N ASP A 182 11.42 -4.97 25.39
CA ASP A 182 10.01 -5.38 25.37
C ASP A 182 9.49 -5.77 23.95
N PRO A 183 9.21 -7.06 23.68
CA PRO A 183 9.00 -7.61 22.34
C PRO A 183 7.55 -7.53 21.83
N THR A 184 6.68 -6.78 22.50
CA THR A 184 5.22 -6.86 22.29
C THR A 184 4.64 -5.89 21.26
N LYS A 185 5.45 -4.99 20.68
CA LYS A 185 4.98 -4.07 19.64
C LYS A 185 5.80 -4.22 18.35
N PRO A 186 5.16 -4.50 17.20
CA PRO A 186 5.83 -4.28 15.93
C PRO A 186 6.26 -2.81 15.85
N PRO A 187 7.39 -2.49 15.22
CA PRO A 187 7.74 -1.10 14.95
C PRO A 187 6.57 -0.45 14.19
N ALA A 188 6.18 0.76 14.58
CA ALA A 188 5.16 1.52 13.87
C ALA A 188 5.69 1.73 12.44
N PHE A 189 5.11 0.99 11.48
CA PHE A 189 5.34 1.23 10.08
C PHE A 189 4.53 2.49 9.73
N ASP A 190 5.13 3.65 9.97
CA ASP A 190 4.52 4.94 9.68
C ASP A 190 4.08 4.95 8.21
N ASN A 191 2.78 5.07 8.02
CA ASN A 191 2.18 5.19 6.70
C ASN A 191 2.51 6.61 6.19
N PRO A 192 3.32 6.78 5.14
CA PRO A 192 3.68 8.12 4.66
C PRO A 192 2.46 8.91 4.14
N MET A 193 1.31 8.26 3.93
CA MET A 193 0.06 8.89 3.51
C MET A 193 -0.89 9.30 4.66
N GLN A 194 -0.51 9.11 5.93
CA GLN A 194 -1.30 9.56 7.09
C GLN A 194 -0.79 10.86 7.73
N ARG A 195 0.16 11.56 7.09
CA ARG A 195 0.52 12.91 7.52
C ARG A 195 -0.57 13.88 7.05
N PRO A 196 -1.28 14.57 7.97
CA PRO A 196 -2.28 15.58 7.62
C PRO A 196 -1.65 16.76 6.86
#